data_AF-A0A9Q9AP97-F1
#
_entry.id   AF-A0A9Q9AP97-F1
#
_cell.length_a   1.000
_cell.length_b   1.000
_cell.length_c   1.000
_cell.angle_alpha   90.00
_cell.angle_beta   90.00
_cell.angle_gamma   90.00
#
_symmetry.space_group_name_H-M   'P 1'
#
loop_
_entity.id
_entity.type
_entity.pdbx_description
1 polymer ?
#
loop_
_entity_poly.entity_id
_entity_poly.type
_entity_poly.pdbx_seq_one_letter_code
_entity_poly.pdbx_strand_id
1 'polypeptide(L)'
;MEHLINQGSDEEVFAFRRMHLASGATTTVVGSLRASICATMLSLDSLNEVNVAVRGFFTVSLMLRLMAVYFALVQQRQLALPTNAETLRAWLWNGRIRPSADDTNSGVRESSLAAIMVVQAPFELLDIAISNFLATLGAYVGLAMSQDVSYGTGPWPDNRAVLIIFVVCGVFTLAMFGRCLGEKDRELAKCRRKSTTV
;
A
#
# COMPACT_ATOMS: atom_id res chain seq x y z
N MET A 1 8.81 -6.15 -15.96
CA MET A 1 8.51 -7.59 -15.74
C MET A 1 8.87 -8.42 -16.98
N GLU A 2 8.55 -7.98 -18.19
CA GLU A 2 8.89 -8.71 -19.43
C GLU A 2 10.39 -8.94 -19.65
N HIS A 3 11.24 -7.99 -19.27
CA HIS A 3 12.70 -8.16 -19.29
C HIS A 3 13.17 -9.28 -18.34
N LEU A 4 12.63 -9.33 -17.11
CA LEU A 4 12.91 -10.38 -16.12
C LEU A 4 12.51 -11.79 -16.59
N ILE A 5 11.44 -11.89 -17.40
CA ILE A 5 10.93 -13.18 -17.91
C ILE A 5 11.79 -13.68 -19.08
N ASN A 6 12.22 -12.78 -19.97
CA ASN A 6 12.85 -13.14 -21.25
C ASN A 6 14.39 -13.06 -21.23
N GLN A 7 14.97 -12.11 -20.50
CA GLN A 7 16.41 -11.82 -20.50
C GLN A 7 17.04 -11.88 -19.09
N GLY A 8 16.22 -11.92 -18.04
CA GLY A 8 16.69 -11.86 -16.67
C GLY A 8 17.43 -13.12 -16.21
N SER A 9 18.54 -12.94 -15.49
CA SER A 9 19.30 -14.04 -14.91
C SER A 9 18.52 -14.74 -13.79
N ASP A 10 18.90 -15.99 -13.45
CA ASP A 10 18.26 -16.72 -12.35
C ASP A 10 18.40 -15.97 -11.02
N GLU A 11 19.54 -15.30 -10.82
CA GLU A 11 19.79 -14.48 -9.65
C GLU A 11 18.84 -13.27 -9.57
N GLU A 12 18.61 -12.57 -10.68
CA GLU A 12 17.66 -11.45 -10.74
C GLU A 12 16.22 -11.88 -10.45
N VAL A 13 15.82 -13.05 -10.93
CA VAL A 13 14.49 -13.61 -10.68
C VAL A 13 14.31 -13.98 -9.20
N PHE A 14 15.35 -14.52 -8.55
CA PHE A 14 15.32 -14.76 -7.11
C PHE A 14 15.39 -13.47 -6.30
N ALA A 15 16.15 -12.47 -6.74
CA ALA A 15 16.20 -11.16 -6.11
C ALA A 15 14.82 -10.48 -6.16
N PHE A 16 14.14 -10.54 -7.31
CA PHE A 16 12.77 -10.06 -7.47
C PHE A 16 11.83 -10.72 -6.45
N ARG A 17 11.87 -12.05 -6.33
CA ARG A 17 11.05 -12.80 -5.35
C ARG A 17 11.34 -12.36 -3.93
N ARG A 18 12.61 -12.31 -3.53
CA ARG A 18 13.03 -11.92 -2.17
C ARG A 18 12.55 -10.51 -1.83
N MET A 19 12.69 -9.58 -2.76
CA MET A 19 12.21 -8.20 -2.61
C MET A 19 10.70 -8.16 -2.33
N HIS A 20 9.90 -8.92 -3.08
CA HIS A 20 8.44 -8.92 -2.91
C HIS A 20 7.99 -9.66 -1.64
N LEU A 21 8.67 -10.74 -1.24
CA LEU A 21 8.41 -11.42 0.02
C LEU A 21 8.72 -10.52 1.23
N ALA A 22 9.87 -9.84 1.19
CA ALA A 22 10.26 -8.88 2.23
C ALA A 22 9.27 -7.71 2.31
N SER A 23 8.89 -7.15 1.17
CA SER A 23 7.91 -6.06 1.10
C SER A 23 6.54 -6.49 1.63
N GLY A 24 6.05 -7.67 1.24
CA GLY A 24 4.81 -8.24 1.76
C GLY A 24 4.84 -8.45 3.28
N ALA A 25 5.99 -8.82 3.85
CA ALA A 25 6.13 -9.00 5.30
C ALA A 25 5.98 -7.68 6.04
N THR A 26 6.62 -6.63 5.52
CA THR A 26 6.46 -5.26 6.03
C THR A 26 5.01 -4.81 5.95
N THR A 27 4.33 -5.05 4.82
CA THR A 27 2.90 -4.72 4.65
C THR A 27 2.02 -5.42 5.68
N THR A 28 2.27 -6.70 5.97
CA THR A 28 1.55 -7.45 7.02
C THR A 28 1.74 -6.84 8.39
N VAL A 29 2.97 -6.50 8.78
CA VAL A 29 3.28 -5.88 10.08
C VAL A 29 2.65 -4.50 10.21
N VAL A 30 2.79 -3.65 9.19
CA VAL A 30 2.21 -2.30 9.20
C VAL A 30 0.68 -2.38 9.20
N GLY A 31 0.10 -3.27 8.41
CA GLY A 31 -1.34 -3.48 8.34
C GLY A 31 -1.94 -3.95 9.67
N SER A 32 -1.29 -4.90 10.35
CA SER A 32 -1.76 -5.43 11.64
C SER A 32 -1.66 -4.40 12.78
N LEU A 33 -0.56 -3.66 12.86
CA LEU A 33 -0.39 -2.56 13.83
C LEU A 33 -1.45 -1.47 13.64
N ARG A 34 -1.78 -1.13 12.38
CA ARG A 34 -2.82 -0.13 12.11
C ARG A 34 -4.23 -0.66 12.40
N ALA A 35 -4.45 -1.96 12.20
CA ALA A 35 -5.71 -2.60 12.58
C ALA A 35 -5.92 -2.57 14.10
N SER A 36 -4.89 -2.83 14.90
CA SER A 36 -5.01 -2.79 16.37
C SER A 36 -5.35 -1.39 16.89
N ILE A 37 -4.71 -0.34 16.35
CA ILE A 37 -5.03 1.07 16.70
C ILE A 37 -6.49 1.42 16.34
N CYS A 38 -7.00 0.90 15.23
CA CYS A 38 -8.38 1.12 14.83
C CYS A 38 -9.38 0.41 15.74
N ALA A 39 -9.05 -0.82 16.17
CA ALA A 39 -9.88 -1.58 17.09
C ALA A 39 -9.95 -0.88 18.45
N THR A 40 -8.83 -0.38 18.99
CA THR A 40 -8.81 0.39 20.24
C THR A 40 -9.65 1.66 20.14
N MET A 41 -9.63 2.31 18.96
CA MET A 41 -10.42 3.52 18.74
C MET A 41 -11.93 3.25 18.68
N LEU A 42 -12.34 2.13 18.08
CA LEU A 42 -13.73 1.67 18.08
C LEU A 42 -14.24 1.28 19.48
N SER A 43 -13.34 0.98 20.42
CA SER A 43 -13.65 0.66 21.82
C SER A 43 -13.79 1.89 22.72
N LEU A 44 -13.56 3.11 22.21
CA LEU A 44 -13.72 4.34 23.00
C LEU A 44 -15.20 4.70 23.14
N ASP A 45 -15.66 4.93 24.37
CA ASP A 45 -17.04 5.33 24.66
C ASP A 45 -17.40 6.69 24.02
N SER A 46 -16.42 7.59 23.90
CA SER A 46 -16.57 8.89 23.23
C SER A 46 -16.99 8.75 21.75
N LEU A 47 -16.69 7.62 21.11
CA LEU A 47 -17.09 7.38 19.71
C LEU A 47 -18.59 7.09 19.57
N ASN A 48 -19.25 6.68 20.66
CA ASN A 48 -20.70 6.45 20.70
C ASN A 48 -21.51 7.75 20.78
N GLU A 49 -20.88 8.84 21.23
CA GLU A 49 -21.50 10.16 21.33
C GLU A 49 -21.49 10.91 19.98
N VAL A 50 -20.67 10.48 19.03
CA VAL A 50 -20.53 11.08 17.69
C VAL A 50 -21.46 10.38 16.68
N ASN A 51 -21.71 11.04 15.54
CA ASN A 51 -22.48 10.52 14.41
C ASN A 51 -22.09 9.07 14.03
N VAL A 52 -23.09 8.18 13.96
CA VAL A 52 -22.95 6.75 13.62
C VAL A 52 -22.21 6.50 12.30
N ALA A 53 -22.28 7.44 11.35
CA ALA A 53 -21.57 7.36 10.08
C ALA A 53 -20.06 7.22 10.28
N VAL A 54 -19.48 7.96 11.23
CA VAL A 54 -18.04 7.93 11.54
C VAL A 54 -17.61 6.55 12.04
N ARG A 55 -18.44 5.94 12.91
CA ARG A 55 -18.22 4.57 13.41
C ARG A 55 -18.30 3.54 12.29
N GLY A 56 -19.23 3.71 11.36
CA GLY A 56 -19.33 2.90 10.14
C GLY A 56 -18.07 2.99 9.29
N PHE A 57 -17.58 4.21 9.05
CA PHE A 57 -16.34 4.44 8.28
C PHE A 57 -15.11 3.82 8.95
N PHE A 58 -14.99 3.89 10.28
CA PHE A 58 -13.90 3.22 11.01
C PHE A 58 -13.96 1.70 10.86
N THR A 59 -15.15 1.13 10.92
CA THR A 59 -15.36 -0.32 10.74
C THR A 59 -14.97 -0.77 9.33
N VAL A 60 -15.36 -0.01 8.30
CA VAL A 60 -14.98 -0.27 6.90
C VAL A 60 -13.47 -0.17 6.72
N SER A 61 -12.84 0.86 7.30
CA SER A 61 -11.37 1.01 7.26
C SER A 61 -10.65 -0.16 7.94
N LEU A 62 -11.16 -0.63 9.08
CA LEU A 62 -10.62 -1.81 9.76
C LEU A 62 -10.72 -3.06 8.87
N MET A 63 -11.88 -3.30 8.23
CA MET A 63 -12.07 -4.44 7.34
C MET A 63 -11.13 -4.42 6.14
N LEU A 64 -10.94 -3.25 5.51
CA LEU A 64 -10.01 -3.09 4.40
C LEU A 64 -8.56 -3.41 4.80
N ARG A 65 -8.15 -3.04 6.02
CA ARG A 65 -6.81 -3.37 6.54
C ARG A 65 -6.62 -4.86 6.75
N LEU A 66 -7.62 -5.54 7.33
CA LEU A 66 -7.57 -6.98 7.51
C LEU A 66 -7.52 -7.72 6.16
N MET A 67 -8.27 -7.24 5.17
CA MET A 67 -8.19 -7.76 3.80
C MET A 67 -6.80 -7.51 3.18
N ALA A 68 -6.22 -6.32 3.34
CA ALA A 68 -4.87 -6.03 2.84
C ALA A 68 -3.82 -6.97 3.46
N VAL A 69 -3.88 -7.21 4.77
CA VAL A 69 -3.02 -8.17 5.47
C VAL A 69 -3.22 -9.59 4.94
N TYR A 70 -4.47 -10.02 4.77
CA TYR A 70 -4.79 -11.33 4.22
C TYR A 70 -4.22 -11.51 2.80
N PHE A 71 -4.42 -10.54 1.91
CA PHE A 71 -3.86 -10.59 0.55
C PHE A 71 -2.33 -10.58 0.55
N ALA A 72 -1.68 -9.84 1.46
CA ALA A 72 -0.22 -9.88 1.60
C ALA A 72 0.27 -11.29 1.98
N LEU A 73 -0.42 -11.98 2.90
CA LEU A 73 -0.11 -13.36 3.27
C LEU A 73 -0.35 -14.33 2.10
N VAL A 74 -1.43 -14.15 1.34
CA VAL A 74 -1.70 -14.95 0.13
C VAL A 74 -0.59 -14.74 -0.90
N GLN A 75 -0.19 -13.50 -1.17
CA GLN A 75 0.91 -13.19 -2.08
C GLN A 75 2.22 -13.84 -1.62
N GLN A 76 2.54 -13.74 -0.34
CA GLN A 76 3.73 -14.39 0.23
C GLN A 76 3.71 -15.89 0.03
N ARG A 77 2.56 -16.54 0.28
CA ARG A 77 2.40 -17.98 0.07
C ARG A 77 2.60 -18.36 -1.40
N GLN A 78 1.99 -17.61 -2.33
CA GLN A 78 2.10 -17.87 -3.76
C GLN A 78 3.52 -17.68 -4.27
N LEU A 79 4.23 -16.65 -3.79
CA LEU A 79 5.63 -16.42 -4.14
C LEU A 79 6.59 -17.34 -3.37
N ALA A 80 6.16 -17.99 -2.29
CA ALA A 80 6.95 -18.97 -1.54
C ALA A 80 6.94 -20.37 -2.20
N LEU A 81 5.92 -20.69 -3.00
CA LEU A 81 5.71 -22.00 -3.61
C LEU A 81 6.76 -22.39 -4.69
N PRO A 82 7.12 -21.53 -5.66
CA PRO A 82 8.08 -21.90 -6.69
C PRO A 82 9.50 -22.04 -6.11
N THR A 83 10.08 -23.25 -6.16
CA THR A 83 11.45 -23.49 -5.69
C THR A 83 12.50 -23.11 -6.73
N ASN A 84 12.17 -23.27 -8.03
CA ASN A 84 13.09 -23.07 -9.15
C ASN A 84 12.80 -21.75 -9.89
N ALA A 85 13.83 -21.16 -10.49
CA ALA A 85 13.72 -19.94 -11.28
C ALA A 85 12.80 -20.12 -12.50
N GLU A 86 12.86 -21.27 -13.17
CA GLU A 86 11.98 -21.61 -14.29
C GLU A 86 10.50 -21.65 -13.91
N THR A 87 10.17 -22.25 -12.77
CA THR A 87 8.79 -22.31 -12.26
C THR A 87 8.27 -20.92 -11.90
N LEU A 88 9.14 -20.06 -11.35
CA LEU A 88 8.78 -18.67 -11.07
C LEU A 88 8.57 -17.86 -12.36
N ARG A 89 9.41 -18.06 -13.38
CA ARG A 89 9.18 -17.46 -14.71
C ARG A 89 7.89 -17.96 -15.36
N ALA A 90 7.56 -19.24 -15.19
CA ALA A 90 6.30 -19.81 -15.67
C ALA A 90 5.09 -19.23 -14.94
N TRP A 91 5.18 -18.99 -13.63
CA TRP A 91 4.13 -18.30 -12.85
C TRP A 91 3.90 -16.85 -13.31
N LEU A 92 4.97 -16.16 -13.70
CA LEU A 92 4.92 -14.78 -14.23
C LEU A 92 4.44 -14.70 -15.68
N TRP A 93 4.39 -15.81 -16.40
CA TRP A 93 4.07 -15.87 -17.82
C TRP A 93 2.57 -16.10 -18.06
N ASN A 94 1.97 -15.39 -19.01
CA ASN A 94 0.55 -15.53 -19.39
C ASN A 94 0.26 -16.76 -20.29
N GLY A 95 1.26 -17.60 -20.57
CA GLY A 95 1.17 -18.72 -21.51
C GLY A 95 1.13 -18.31 -23.00
N ARG A 96 1.19 -17.01 -23.31
CA ARG A 96 1.21 -16.47 -24.67
C ARG A 96 2.61 -16.05 -25.10
N ILE A 97 2.92 -16.32 -26.36
CA ILE A 97 4.18 -15.93 -26.99
C ILE A 97 3.84 -14.90 -28.06
N ARG A 98 4.40 -13.70 -27.92
CA ARG A 98 4.27 -12.64 -28.91
C ARG A 98 5.39 -12.80 -29.95
N PRO A 99 5.08 -12.80 -31.25
CA PRO A 99 6.13 -12.77 -32.26
C PRO A 99 6.92 -11.46 -32.14
N SER A 100 8.23 -11.58 -31.98
CA SER A 100 9.14 -10.42 -32.00
C SER A 100 9.18 -9.86 -33.42
N ALA A 101 9.16 -8.53 -33.56
CA ALA A 101 9.33 -7.86 -34.86
C ALA A 101 10.81 -7.81 -35.30
N ASP A 102 11.72 -8.11 -34.38
CA ASP A 102 13.17 -8.18 -34.60
C ASP A 102 13.59 -9.66 -34.67
N ASP A 103 14.43 -9.98 -35.65
CA ASP A 103 14.54 -11.25 -36.36
C ASP A 103 14.97 -12.48 -35.51
N THR A 104 14.60 -13.67 -36.00
CA THR A 104 15.05 -15.03 -35.63
C THR A 104 14.51 -15.69 -34.34
N ASN A 105 13.39 -16.40 -34.49
CA ASN A 105 13.04 -17.67 -33.81
C ASN A 105 12.88 -17.72 -32.27
N SER A 106 12.95 -16.60 -31.55
CA SER A 106 12.59 -16.54 -30.13
C SER A 106 11.39 -15.63 -29.90
N GLY A 107 10.22 -16.23 -29.70
CA GLY A 107 9.03 -15.46 -29.37
C GLY A 107 9.13 -14.90 -27.95
N VAL A 108 8.68 -13.66 -27.76
CA VAL A 108 8.74 -12.96 -26.46
C VAL A 108 7.61 -13.47 -25.57
N ARG A 109 7.94 -13.97 -24.37
CA ARG A 109 6.94 -14.39 -23.39
C ARG A 109 6.26 -13.16 -22.81
N GLU A 110 4.93 -13.10 -22.93
CA GLU A 110 4.14 -11.99 -22.39
C GLU A 110 3.94 -12.11 -20.88
N SER A 111 4.08 -11.01 -20.15
CA SER A 111 3.85 -10.99 -18.72
C SER A 111 2.37 -11.25 -18.39
N SER A 112 2.10 -12.08 -17.38
CA SER A 112 0.76 -12.30 -16.86
C SER A 112 0.28 -11.06 -16.10
N LEU A 113 -0.81 -10.45 -16.57
CA LEU A 113 -1.47 -9.35 -15.86
C LEU A 113 -2.01 -9.82 -14.50
N ALA A 114 -2.47 -11.07 -14.40
CA ALA A 114 -2.92 -11.64 -13.13
C ALA A 114 -1.77 -11.75 -12.12
N ALA A 115 -0.58 -12.17 -12.56
CA ALA A 115 0.61 -12.21 -11.70
C ALA A 115 1.00 -10.81 -11.20
N ILE A 116 0.94 -9.79 -12.07
CA ILE A 116 1.17 -8.40 -11.70
C ILE A 116 0.14 -7.93 -10.66
N MET A 117 -1.15 -8.20 -10.90
CA MET A 117 -2.22 -7.81 -9.97
C MET A 117 -2.07 -8.48 -8.61
N VAL A 118 -1.73 -9.77 -8.56
CA VAL A 118 -1.48 -10.48 -7.29
C VAL A 118 -0.31 -9.87 -6.53
N VAL A 119 0.73 -9.44 -7.24
CA VAL A 119 1.92 -8.83 -6.64
C VAL A 119 1.64 -7.40 -6.11
N GLN A 120 0.76 -6.66 -6.78
CA GLN A 120 0.45 -5.26 -6.48
C GLN A 120 -0.71 -5.10 -5.47
N ALA A 121 -1.67 -6.03 -5.46
CA ALA A 121 -2.94 -5.94 -4.73
C ALA A 121 -2.83 -5.52 -3.26
N PRO A 122 -1.94 -6.09 -2.42
CA PRO A 122 -1.91 -5.71 -1.02
C PRO A 122 -1.34 -4.32 -0.77
N PHE A 123 -0.50 -3.78 -1.67
CA PHE A 123 0.00 -2.41 -1.55
C PHE A 123 -1.11 -1.39 -1.82
N GLU A 124 -1.88 -1.61 -2.89
CA GLU A 124 -3.00 -0.72 -3.26
C GLU A 124 -4.09 -0.73 -2.20
N LEU A 125 -4.46 -1.92 -1.71
CA LEU A 125 -5.46 -2.04 -0.64
C LEU A 125 -4.99 -1.40 0.65
N LEU A 126 -3.70 -1.54 0.99
CA LEU A 126 -3.15 -0.88 2.15
C LEU A 126 -3.22 0.64 1.96
N ASP A 127 -2.79 1.19 0.83
CA ASP A 127 -2.77 2.64 0.60
C ASP A 127 -4.18 3.28 0.65
N ILE A 128 -5.17 2.63 0.05
CA ILE A 128 -6.58 3.06 0.14
C ILE A 128 -7.06 3.02 1.59
N ALA A 129 -6.73 1.96 2.33
CA ALA A 129 -7.13 1.82 3.73
C ALA A 129 -6.46 2.85 4.65
N ILE A 130 -5.23 3.25 4.33
CA ILE A 130 -4.49 4.32 5.00
C ILE A 130 -5.18 5.66 4.80
N SER A 131 -5.49 5.99 3.55
CA SER A 131 -6.15 7.23 3.17
C SER A 131 -7.54 7.35 3.79
N ASN A 132 -8.34 6.28 3.69
CA ASN A 132 -9.68 6.24 4.26
C ASN A 132 -9.67 6.39 5.79
N PHE A 133 -8.70 5.80 6.48
CA PHE A 133 -8.57 5.99 7.93
C PHE A 133 -8.22 7.42 8.31
N LEU A 134 -7.26 8.04 7.62
CA LEU A 134 -6.89 9.43 7.92
C LEU A 134 -8.07 10.37 7.67
N ALA A 135 -8.83 10.14 6.60
CA ALA A 135 -10.06 10.88 6.33
C ALA A 135 -11.11 10.67 7.41
N THR A 136 -11.34 9.42 7.83
CA THR A 136 -12.31 9.08 8.89
C THR A 136 -11.90 9.67 10.23
N LEU A 137 -10.60 9.63 10.57
CA LEU A 137 -10.04 10.20 11.78
C LEU A 137 -10.19 11.72 11.79
N GLY A 138 -9.91 12.38 10.66
CA GLY A 138 -10.17 13.81 10.49
C GLY A 138 -11.65 14.17 10.65
N ALA A 139 -12.55 13.38 10.06
CA ALA A 139 -13.99 13.56 10.20
C ALA A 139 -14.47 13.34 11.65
N TYR A 140 -13.92 12.35 12.36
CA TYR A 140 -14.19 12.11 13.78
C TYR A 140 -13.80 13.31 14.64
N VAL A 141 -12.55 13.80 14.50
CA VAL A 141 -12.08 14.92 15.31
C VAL A 141 -12.83 16.21 14.95
N GLY A 142 -13.14 16.43 13.67
CA GLY A 142 -13.95 17.57 13.23
C GLY A 142 -15.36 17.56 13.78
N LEU A 143 -16.04 16.41 13.76
CA LEU A 143 -17.41 16.30 14.26
C LEU A 143 -17.49 16.38 15.78
N ALA A 144 -16.57 15.74 16.51
CA ALA A 144 -16.57 15.86 17.96
C ALA A 144 -16.16 17.27 18.44
N MET A 145 -15.41 18.06 17.65
CA MET A 145 -15.28 19.50 17.88
C MET A 145 -16.61 20.25 17.66
N SER A 146 -17.37 19.92 16.60
CA SER A 146 -18.63 20.61 16.30
C SER A 146 -19.77 20.28 17.28
N GLN A 147 -19.67 19.13 17.95
CA GLN A 147 -20.69 18.62 18.88
C GLN A 147 -20.31 18.81 20.34
N ASP A 148 -19.18 19.49 20.63
CA ASP A 148 -18.68 19.69 21.98
C ASP A 148 -18.61 18.37 22.79
N VAL A 149 -18.14 17.30 22.14
CA VAL A 149 -17.90 16.01 22.79
C VAL A 149 -16.55 16.05 23.50
N SER A 150 -16.52 15.80 24.80
CA SER A 150 -15.28 15.77 25.58
C SER A 150 -14.47 14.50 25.24
N TYR A 151 -13.21 14.65 24.80
CA TYR A 151 -12.31 13.51 24.56
C TYR A 151 -11.68 12.95 25.85
N GLY A 152 -11.94 13.58 27.01
CA GLY A 152 -11.35 13.19 28.30
C GLY A 152 -11.57 14.24 29.41
N THR A 153 -11.33 13.84 30.66
CA THR A 153 -11.56 14.64 31.87
C THR A 153 -10.60 15.83 31.99
N GLY A 154 -10.86 16.91 31.25
CA GLY A 154 -10.14 18.17 31.35
C GLY A 154 -11.09 19.37 31.16
N PRO A 155 -10.85 20.53 31.82
CA PRO A 155 -11.66 21.72 31.64
C PRO A 155 -11.47 22.26 30.21
N TRP A 156 -12.55 22.40 29.45
CA TRP A 156 -12.66 23.06 28.14
C TRP A 156 -11.62 24.18 27.94
N PRO A 157 -10.57 24.04 27.09
CA PRO A 157 -10.67 24.11 25.63
C PRO A 157 -9.62 23.28 24.80
N ASP A 158 -9.24 22.05 25.18
CA ASP A 158 -8.15 21.31 24.50
C ASP A 158 -8.53 20.55 23.21
N ASN A 159 -9.81 20.31 22.94
CA ASN A 159 -10.26 19.58 21.74
C ASN A 159 -9.80 20.25 20.43
N ARG A 160 -9.75 21.59 20.42
CA ARG A 160 -9.27 22.38 19.27
C ARG A 160 -7.77 22.19 19.04
N ALA A 161 -6.99 22.04 20.11
CA ALA A 161 -5.56 21.77 20.02
C ALA A 161 -5.31 20.41 19.38
N VAL A 162 -6.09 19.39 19.74
CA VAL A 162 -5.99 18.04 19.14
C VAL A 162 -6.30 18.09 17.64
N LEU A 163 -7.35 18.80 17.22
CA LEU A 163 -7.66 18.99 15.80
C LEU A 163 -6.54 19.74 15.06
N ILE A 164 -6.06 20.86 15.62
CA ILE A 164 -5.01 21.67 15.01
C ILE A 164 -3.73 20.84 14.86
N ILE A 165 -3.32 20.11 15.91
CA ILE A 165 -2.15 19.22 15.86
C ILE A 165 -2.36 18.13 14.81
N PHE A 166 -3.54 17.51 14.74
CA PHE A 166 -3.83 16.49 13.73
C PHE A 166 -3.74 17.05 12.31
N VAL A 167 -4.33 18.22 12.04
CA VAL A 167 -4.31 18.86 10.73
C VAL A 167 -2.89 19.30 10.38
N VAL A 168 -2.19 19.99 11.28
CA VAL A 168 -0.82 20.47 11.04
C VAL A 168 0.13 19.30 10.79
N CYS A 169 0.14 18.29 11.65
CA CYS A 169 1.00 17.12 11.47
C CYS A 169 0.60 16.30 10.23
N GLY A 170 -0.70 16.11 9.98
CA GLY A 170 -1.21 15.36 8.85
C GLY A 170 -0.88 16.02 7.51
N VAL A 171 -1.18 17.33 7.38
CA VAL A 171 -0.85 18.11 6.18
C VAL A 171 0.65 18.20 5.99
N PHE A 172 1.43 18.44 7.05
CA PHE A 172 2.88 18.48 6.97
C PHE A 172 3.46 17.15 6.46
N THR A 173 3.00 16.02 6.99
CA THR A 173 3.46 14.69 6.59
C THR A 173 3.10 14.39 5.14
N LEU A 174 1.86 14.67 4.73
CA LEU A 174 1.41 14.49 3.34
C LEU A 174 2.18 15.39 2.36
N ALA A 175 2.41 16.65 2.73
CA ALA A 175 3.16 17.60 1.91
C ALA A 175 4.63 17.18 1.78
N MET A 176 5.27 16.76 2.88
CA MET A 176 6.65 16.25 2.85
C MET A 176 6.75 14.99 1.99
N PHE A 177 5.85 14.03 2.17
CA PHE A 177 5.85 12.80 1.37
C PHE A 177 5.65 13.09 -0.12
N GLY A 178 4.70 13.96 -0.47
CA GLY A 178 4.47 14.36 -1.85
C GLY A 178 5.66 15.09 -2.49
N ARG A 179 6.36 15.94 -1.71
CA ARG A 179 7.58 16.60 -2.20
C ARG A 179 8.72 15.61 -2.43
N CYS A 180 8.98 14.71 -1.47
CA CYS A 180 10.03 13.70 -1.62
C CYS A 180 9.79 12.81 -2.85
N LEU A 181 8.56 12.37 -3.09
CA LEU A 181 8.23 11.59 -4.29
C LEU A 181 8.43 12.41 -5.58
N GLY A 182 7.93 13.64 -5.62
CA GLY A 182 8.07 14.51 -6.79
C GLY A 182 9.54 14.85 -7.11
N GLU A 183 10.38 15.00 -6.10
CA GLU A 183 11.83 15.20 -6.29
C GLU A 183 12.50 13.94 -6.82
N LYS A 184 12.18 12.76 -6.25
CA LYS A 184 12.72 11.48 -6.71
C LYS A 184 12.38 11.22 -8.18
N ASP A 185 11.14 11.49 -8.59
CA ASP A 185 10.70 11.32 -9.98
C ASP A 185 11.44 12.25 -10.93
N ARG A 186 11.72 13.48 -10.51
CA ARG A 186 12.53 14.43 -11.27
C ARG A 186 13.97 13.95 -11.43
N GLU A 187 14.57 13.35 -10.41
CA GLU A 187 15.92 12.77 -10.49
C GLU A 187 15.96 11.59 -11.47
N LEU A 188 14.97 10.69 -11.40
CA LEU A 188 14.89 9.53 -12.28
C LEU A 188 14.70 9.94 -13.74
N ALA A 189 13.87 10.95 -14.00
CA ALA A 189 13.70 11.51 -15.34
C ALA A 189 15.01 12.07 -15.90
N LYS A 190 15.84 12.71 -15.07
CA LYS A 190 17.18 13.19 -15.47
C LYS A 190 18.12 12.02 -15.79
N CYS A 191 18.12 10.96 -14.98
CA CYS A 191 18.97 9.79 -15.20
C CYS A 191 18.60 9.06 -16.51
N ARG A 192 17.29 8.88 -16.77
CA ARG A 192 16.83 8.22 -18.00
C ARG A 192 17.25 8.98 -19.25
N ARG A 193 17.19 10.32 -19.24
CA ARG A 193 17.65 11.14 -20.37
C ARG A 193 19.14 10.97 -20.63
N LYS A 194 19.97 10.91 -19.58
CA LYS A 194 21.42 10.68 -19.71
C LYS A 194 21.75 9.28 -20.26
N SER A 195 20.96 8.27 -19.90
CA SER A 195 21.15 6.90 -20.40
C SER A 195 20.79 6.71 -21.89
N THR A 196 20.03 7.63 -22.49
CA THR A 196 19.67 7.58 -23.93
C THR A 196 20.62 8.41 -24.80
N THR A 197 21.51 9.19 -24.19
CA THR A 197 22.51 10.03 -24.88
C THR A 197 23.91 9.41 -24.91
N VAL A 198 24.05 8.20 -24.36
CA VAL A 198 25.24 7.34 -24.40
C VAL A 198 24.88 6.11 -25.20
#